data_AF-M2SP41-F1
#
_entry.id   AF-M2SP41-F1
#
_cell.length_a   1.000
_cell.length_b   1.000
_cell.length_c   1.000
_cell.angle_alpha   90.00
_cell.angle_beta   90.00
_cell.angle_gamma   90.00
#
_symmetry.space_group_name_H-M   'P 1'
#
loop_
_entity.id
_entity.type
_entity.pdbx_description
1 polymer ?
#
loop_
_entity_poly.entity_id
_entity_poly.type
_entity_poly.pdbx_seq_one_letter_code
_entity_poly.pdbx_strand_id
1 'polypeptide(L)'
;MEVFFPTLDRFETVFSDNVVPDGAAHMRSSVSGEMQQHFYWGSMRDRLAAAQTDHLIGERAFPKSSTERVEKGDTRKQRITVPGRKNLAVIRSGQDWSNTNPSERKRYLETMHPVLTKGMEFLRDEGEEIGCISNRFMECMHKTSPEQNTERTFGLSYFDDLKSLEGWSKHHKTHLDIFGRFLQYASELQSNVSLRLFHEVMVLEPEQQFFEYIGCHDTTGMLASV
;
A
#
# COMPACT_ATOMS: atom_id res chain seq x y z
N MET A 1 -12.12 -0.15 -13.14
CA MET A 1 -12.43 -1.18 -12.14
C MET A 1 -11.19 -2.03 -11.96
N GLU A 2 -10.77 -2.19 -10.70
CA GLU A 2 -9.60 -2.98 -10.31
C GLU A 2 -10.08 -3.90 -9.19
N VAL A 3 -10.02 -5.22 -9.41
CA VAL A 3 -10.54 -6.22 -8.48
C VAL A 3 -9.46 -7.24 -8.19
N PHE A 4 -9.34 -7.59 -6.91
CA PHE A 4 -8.37 -8.56 -6.42
C PHE A 4 -9.08 -9.63 -5.60
N PHE A 5 -8.68 -10.88 -5.80
CA PHE A 5 -9.24 -12.03 -5.07
C PHE A 5 -8.12 -12.99 -4.65
N PRO A 6 -7.26 -12.55 -3.70
CA PRO A 6 -6.18 -13.38 -3.20
C PRO A 6 -6.74 -14.62 -2.49
N THR A 7 -6.01 -15.72 -2.59
CA THR A 7 -6.13 -16.83 -1.65
C THR A 7 -5.51 -16.42 -0.30
N LEU A 8 -5.96 -17.04 0.80
CA LEU A 8 -5.53 -16.66 2.15
C LEU A 8 -4.03 -16.80 2.38
N ASP A 9 -3.36 -17.70 1.66
CA ASP A 9 -1.91 -17.89 1.74
C ASP A 9 -1.10 -16.76 1.10
N ARG A 10 -1.72 -15.96 0.23
CA ARG A 10 -1.09 -14.81 -0.46
C ARG A 10 -1.58 -13.47 0.06
N PHE A 11 -2.11 -13.45 1.27
CA PHE A 11 -2.61 -12.25 1.93
C PHE A 11 -2.10 -12.19 3.36
N GLU A 12 -1.56 -11.04 3.77
CA GLU A 12 -1.10 -10.80 5.13
C GLU A 12 -1.67 -9.49 5.66
N THR A 13 -1.83 -9.41 6.98
CA THR A 13 -2.31 -8.20 7.66
C THR A 13 -1.54 -7.97 8.94
N VAL A 14 -1.36 -6.70 9.30
CA VAL A 14 -0.85 -6.28 10.61
C VAL A 14 -1.57 -5.02 11.06
N PHE A 15 -1.92 -4.95 12.35
CA PHE A 15 -2.65 -3.85 12.95
C PHE A 15 -1.95 -3.41 14.24
N SER A 16 -1.95 -2.12 14.52
CA SER A 16 -1.56 -1.59 15.84
C SER A 16 -2.71 -1.59 16.85
N ASP A 17 -3.96 -1.70 16.36
CA ASP A 17 -5.17 -1.84 17.18
C ASP A 17 -5.97 -3.09 16.77
N ASN A 18 -6.34 -3.89 17.77
CA ASN A 18 -7.10 -5.12 17.57
C ASN A 18 -8.61 -4.90 17.73
N VAL A 19 -9.03 -3.76 18.27
CA VAL A 19 -10.44 -3.46 18.56
C VAL A 19 -11.16 -2.96 17.32
N VAL A 20 -10.66 -1.91 16.66
CA VAL A 20 -11.30 -1.32 15.49
C VAL A 20 -10.76 -1.96 14.20
N PRO A 21 -11.56 -2.76 13.47
CA PRO A 21 -11.13 -3.33 12.20
C PRO A 21 -10.98 -2.27 11.10
N ASP A 22 -10.07 -2.52 10.16
CA ASP A 22 -9.94 -1.79 8.90
C ASP A 22 -9.73 -2.78 7.74
N GLY A 23 -9.99 -2.35 6.51
CA GLY A 23 -9.79 -3.15 5.31
C GLY A 23 -10.47 -4.52 5.35
N ALA A 24 -9.75 -5.56 4.93
CA ALA A 24 -10.25 -6.93 4.92
C ALA A 24 -10.57 -7.46 6.34
N ALA A 25 -10.05 -6.82 7.40
CA ALA A 25 -10.31 -7.24 8.77
C ALA A 25 -11.78 -7.10 9.18
N HIS A 26 -12.60 -6.34 8.45
CA HIS A 26 -14.05 -6.35 8.64
C HIS A 26 -14.69 -7.72 8.37
N MET A 27 -14.02 -8.59 7.61
CA MET A 27 -14.48 -9.95 7.28
C MET A 27 -13.85 -11.03 8.18
N ARG A 28 -13.05 -10.65 9.19
CA ARG A 28 -12.36 -11.60 10.06
C ARG A 28 -13.33 -12.34 10.99
N SER A 29 -13.02 -13.58 11.31
CA SER A 29 -13.71 -14.33 12.38
C SER A 29 -13.15 -14.03 13.77
N SER A 30 -11.87 -13.65 13.86
CA SER A 30 -11.16 -13.38 15.11
C SER A 30 -9.92 -12.50 14.86
N VAL A 31 -9.27 -12.07 15.95
CA VAL A 31 -7.96 -11.40 15.91
C VAL A 31 -6.94 -12.29 16.61
N SER A 32 -5.74 -12.39 16.05
CA SER A 32 -4.64 -13.14 16.68
C SER A 32 -4.20 -12.47 17.99
N GLY A 33 -3.49 -13.22 18.83
CA GLY A 33 -2.67 -12.61 19.87
C GLY A 33 -1.45 -11.89 19.28
N GLU A 34 -0.49 -11.59 20.15
CA GLU A 34 0.81 -11.07 19.73
C GLU A 34 1.48 -12.02 18.72
N MET A 35 2.09 -11.44 17.68
CA MET A 35 2.78 -12.19 16.62
C MET A 35 4.28 -11.95 16.71
N GLN A 36 5.10 -12.95 16.40
CA GLN A 36 6.56 -12.82 16.41
C GLN A 36 7.08 -12.15 15.13
N GLN A 37 6.38 -12.35 14.01
CA GLN A 37 6.77 -11.88 12.68
C GLN A 37 6.45 -10.39 12.49
N HIS A 38 7.02 -9.53 13.32
CA HIS A 38 6.92 -8.07 13.20
C HIS A 38 8.22 -7.36 13.61
N PHE A 39 8.37 -6.10 13.21
CA PHE A 39 9.46 -5.21 13.64
C PHE A 39 10.88 -5.59 13.14
N TYR A 40 10.99 -6.39 12.08
CA TYR A 40 12.22 -6.59 11.32
C TYR A 40 11.95 -6.55 9.81
N TRP A 41 12.94 -6.12 9.04
CA TRP A 41 12.83 -6.12 7.58
C TRP A 41 12.74 -7.55 7.05
N GLY A 42 11.64 -7.86 6.35
CA GLY A 42 11.30 -9.21 5.87
C GLY A 42 10.11 -9.82 6.60
N SER A 43 9.70 -9.27 7.75
CA SER A 43 8.58 -9.85 8.51
C SER A 43 7.24 -9.83 7.76
N MET A 44 7.02 -8.85 6.88
CA MET A 44 5.86 -8.81 5.98
C MET A 44 5.78 -10.07 5.11
N ARG A 45 6.90 -10.48 4.52
CA ARG A 45 6.99 -11.71 3.72
C ARG A 45 6.76 -12.94 4.58
N ASP A 46 7.32 -13.00 5.78
CA ASP A 46 7.15 -14.15 6.68
C ASP A 46 5.70 -14.34 7.14
N ARG A 47 4.85 -13.30 7.06
CA ARG A 47 3.41 -13.39 7.33
C ARG A 47 2.58 -13.90 6.14
N LEU A 48 3.14 -13.95 4.93
CA LEU A 48 2.51 -14.58 3.78
C LEU A 48 2.76 -16.10 3.83
N ALA A 49 1.72 -16.91 4.01
CA ALA A 49 1.90 -18.36 4.12
C ALA A 49 2.53 -18.98 2.84
N ALA A 50 2.23 -18.44 1.67
CA ALA A 50 2.82 -18.86 0.40
C ALA A 50 4.36 -18.70 0.38
N ALA A 51 4.91 -17.75 1.14
CA ALA A 51 6.35 -17.50 1.20
C ALA A 51 7.14 -18.63 1.88
N GLN A 52 6.47 -19.59 2.52
CA GLN A 52 7.11 -20.78 3.10
C GLN A 52 7.68 -21.71 2.02
N THR A 53 7.10 -21.71 0.82
CA THR A 53 7.47 -22.64 -0.27
C THR A 53 7.68 -21.96 -1.61
N ASP A 54 7.28 -20.69 -1.75
CA ASP A 54 7.45 -19.89 -2.97
C ASP A 54 8.27 -18.62 -2.66
N HIS A 55 9.18 -18.27 -3.57
CA HIS A 55 9.93 -17.02 -3.49
C HIS A 55 9.10 -15.79 -3.87
N LEU A 56 7.90 -15.98 -4.44
CA LEU A 56 6.95 -14.94 -4.82
C LEU A 56 7.57 -13.93 -5.82
N ILE A 57 8.33 -14.45 -6.78
CA ILE A 57 9.05 -13.64 -7.78
C ILE A 57 8.05 -13.01 -8.74
N GLY A 58 8.11 -11.68 -8.85
CA GLY A 58 7.25 -10.84 -9.68
C GLY A 58 7.68 -10.76 -11.14
N GLU A 59 6.89 -9.99 -11.89
CA GLU A 59 7.15 -9.63 -13.28
C GLU A 59 7.42 -8.14 -13.37
N ARG A 60 8.64 -7.79 -13.77
CA ARG A 60 9.06 -6.41 -13.96
C ARG A 60 8.05 -5.62 -14.79
N ALA A 61 7.61 -4.47 -14.29
CA ALA A 61 6.59 -3.67 -14.96
C ALA A 61 7.13 -2.79 -16.08
N PHE A 62 8.32 -2.24 -15.89
CA PHE A 62 8.86 -1.21 -16.76
C PHE A 62 10.13 -1.69 -17.48
N PRO A 63 10.30 -1.43 -18.78
CA PRO A 63 11.50 -1.79 -19.53
C PRO A 63 12.78 -1.18 -18.94
N LYS A 64 13.96 -1.74 -19.28
CA LYS A 64 15.25 -1.19 -18.81
C LYS A 64 15.71 0.01 -19.64
N SER A 65 15.26 0.09 -20.88
CA SER A 65 15.69 1.09 -21.85
C SER A 65 14.50 1.87 -22.40
N SER A 66 14.71 3.17 -22.67
CA SER A 66 13.75 3.99 -23.39
C SER A 66 13.42 3.46 -24.79
N THR A 67 14.33 2.67 -25.40
CA THR A 67 14.14 2.06 -26.72
C THR A 67 13.13 0.91 -26.73
N GLU A 68 12.78 0.37 -25.56
CA GLU A 68 11.77 -0.69 -25.40
C GLU A 68 10.38 -0.11 -25.06
N ARG A 69 10.27 1.21 -24.86
CA ARG A 69 8.99 1.86 -24.57
C ARG A 69 8.20 2.04 -25.86
N VAL A 70 7.02 1.44 -25.91
CA VAL A 70 6.04 1.66 -26.97
C VAL A 70 5.28 2.96 -26.67
N GLU A 71 5.07 3.81 -27.68
CA GLU A 71 4.20 4.99 -27.52
C GLU A 71 2.76 4.54 -27.22
N LYS A 72 2.21 5.04 -26.12
CA LYS A 72 0.82 4.76 -25.74
C LYS A 72 -0.11 5.59 -26.62
N GLY A 73 -1.07 4.93 -27.26
CA GLY A 73 -2.17 5.61 -27.95
C GLY A 73 -3.13 6.30 -26.96
N ASP A 74 -3.98 7.20 -27.45
CA ASP A 74 -4.99 7.85 -26.60
C ASP A 74 -6.01 6.84 -26.05
N THR A 75 -5.93 6.57 -24.75
CA THR A 75 -6.79 5.63 -24.02
C THR A 75 -8.13 6.26 -23.58
N ARG A 76 -8.28 7.59 -23.68
CA ARG A 76 -9.43 8.34 -23.10
C ARG A 76 -10.76 8.11 -23.82
N LYS A 77 -10.75 7.38 -24.93
CA LYS A 77 -11.95 6.99 -25.70
C LYS A 77 -12.15 5.48 -25.81
N GLN A 78 -11.38 4.71 -25.04
CA GLN A 78 -11.33 3.25 -25.17
C GLN A 78 -11.83 2.56 -23.91
N ARG A 79 -12.30 1.31 -24.07
CA ARG A 79 -12.42 0.33 -22.99
C ARG A 79 -11.22 -0.61 -23.12
N ILE A 80 -10.38 -0.64 -22.09
CA ILE A 80 -9.13 -1.41 -22.08
C ILE A 80 -9.17 -2.39 -20.93
N THR A 81 -8.92 -3.67 -21.21
CA THR A 81 -8.63 -4.68 -20.20
C THR A 81 -7.12 -4.88 -20.13
N VAL A 82 -6.54 -4.79 -18.93
CA VAL A 82 -5.12 -5.06 -18.72
C VAL A 82 -4.98 -6.48 -18.16
N PRO A 83 -4.11 -7.34 -18.74
CA PRO A 83 -3.90 -8.68 -18.20
C PRO A 83 -3.31 -8.62 -16.79
N GLY A 84 -3.66 -9.59 -15.95
CA GLY A 84 -3.03 -9.77 -14.64
C GLY A 84 -1.54 -10.06 -14.78
N ARG A 85 -0.77 -9.69 -13.74
CA ARG A 85 0.69 -9.90 -13.69
C ARG A 85 1.05 -10.94 -12.65
N LYS A 86 2.05 -11.77 -12.92
CA LYS A 86 2.49 -12.76 -11.93
C LYS A 86 3.09 -12.05 -10.71
N ASN A 87 2.62 -12.46 -9.53
CA ASN A 87 3.08 -11.97 -8.22
C ASN A 87 3.07 -10.45 -8.07
N LEU A 88 2.04 -9.80 -8.63
CA LEU A 88 1.78 -8.39 -8.36
C LEU A 88 1.59 -8.18 -6.86
N ALA A 89 2.41 -7.34 -6.24
CA ALA A 89 2.28 -7.00 -4.83
C ALA A 89 1.43 -5.74 -4.68
N VAL A 90 0.31 -5.84 -3.97
CA VAL A 90 -0.56 -4.71 -3.67
C VAL A 90 -0.56 -4.49 -2.18
N ILE A 91 -0.23 -3.27 -1.75
CA ILE A 91 -0.27 -2.84 -0.36
C ILE A 91 -1.34 -1.78 -0.17
N ARG A 92 -2.15 -1.95 0.86
CA ARG A 92 -2.95 -0.87 1.45
C ARG A 92 -2.43 -0.62 2.85
N SER A 93 -1.87 0.56 3.10
CA SER A 93 -1.32 0.97 4.39
C SER A 93 -2.05 2.21 4.89
N GLY A 94 -2.76 2.09 6.01
CA GLY A 94 -3.68 3.11 6.50
C GLY A 94 -3.30 3.72 7.83
N GLN A 95 -3.82 4.92 8.05
CA GLN A 95 -3.62 5.75 9.23
C GLN A 95 -4.98 6.28 9.68
N ASP A 96 -5.32 6.07 10.94
CA ASP A 96 -6.55 6.55 11.56
C ASP A 96 -6.20 7.30 12.86
N TRP A 97 -6.38 8.62 12.83
CA TRP A 97 -6.17 9.49 13.99
C TRP A 97 -7.48 9.95 14.63
N SER A 98 -8.61 9.35 14.26
CA SER A 98 -9.96 9.77 14.70
C SER A 98 -10.17 9.73 16.21
N ASN A 99 -9.45 8.83 16.89
CA ASN A 99 -9.56 8.63 18.32
C ASN A 99 -8.35 9.18 19.10
N THR A 100 -7.50 9.96 18.44
CA THR A 100 -6.32 10.55 19.09
C THR A 100 -6.69 11.70 20.00
N ASN A 101 -5.98 11.84 21.13
CA ASN A 101 -6.11 13.03 21.96
C ASN A 101 -5.59 14.28 21.19
N PRO A 102 -6.01 15.51 21.54
CA PRO A 102 -5.64 16.71 20.79
C PRO A 102 -4.13 16.94 20.61
N SER A 103 -3.31 16.55 21.58
CA SER A 103 -1.86 16.71 21.50
C SER A 103 -1.20 15.72 20.54
N GLU A 104 -1.64 14.46 20.59
CA GLU A 104 -1.19 13.39 19.70
C GLU A 104 -1.64 13.66 18.26
N ARG A 105 -2.90 14.09 18.08
CA ARG A 105 -3.46 14.51 16.79
C ARG A 105 -2.60 15.59 16.14
N LYS A 106 -2.37 16.69 16.87
CA LYS A 106 -1.57 17.81 16.39
C LYS A 106 -0.19 17.32 15.97
N ARG A 107 0.44 16.48 16.80
CA ARG A 107 1.75 15.93 16.51
C ARG A 107 1.76 15.06 15.25
N TYR A 108 0.82 14.14 15.09
CA TYR A 108 0.70 13.32 13.88
C TYR A 108 0.61 14.20 12.64
N LEU A 109 -0.30 15.19 12.64
CA LEU A 109 -0.54 16.06 11.49
C LEU A 109 0.65 16.99 11.18
N GLU A 110 1.37 17.45 12.19
CA GLU A 110 2.50 18.38 12.00
C GLU A 110 3.83 17.69 11.71
N THR A 111 4.05 16.45 12.17
CA THR A 111 5.37 15.80 12.11
C THR A 111 5.42 14.49 11.35
N MET A 112 4.36 13.68 11.38
CA MET A 112 4.35 12.34 10.81
C MET A 112 3.67 12.34 9.43
N HIS A 113 2.46 12.91 9.34
CA HIS A 113 1.70 13.01 8.11
C HIS A 113 2.48 13.69 6.96
N PRO A 114 3.21 14.80 7.16
CA PRO A 114 3.97 15.43 6.06
C PRO A 114 5.12 14.56 5.53
N VAL A 115 5.72 13.72 6.39
CA VAL A 115 6.79 12.80 5.99
C VAL A 115 6.19 11.62 5.21
N LEU A 116 5.04 11.12 5.65
CA LEU A 116 4.25 10.13 4.91
C LEU A 116 3.85 10.67 3.53
N THR A 117 3.32 11.90 3.44
CA THR A 117 2.93 12.54 2.18
C THR A 117 4.10 12.56 1.19
N LYS A 118 5.29 12.98 1.62
CA LYS A 118 6.48 12.97 0.76
C LYS A 118 6.85 11.58 0.25
N GLY A 119 6.70 10.56 1.07
CA GLY A 119 6.92 9.17 0.64
C GLY A 119 5.91 8.71 -0.40
N MET A 120 4.64 9.10 -0.24
CA MET A 120 3.60 8.80 -1.21
C MET A 120 3.75 9.59 -2.52
N GLU A 121 4.18 10.85 -2.45
CA GLU A 121 4.50 11.67 -3.63
C GLU A 121 5.66 11.06 -4.43
N PHE A 122 6.73 10.63 -3.76
CA PHE A 122 7.82 9.91 -4.40
C PHE A 122 7.34 8.64 -5.12
N LEU A 123 6.53 7.80 -4.45
CA LEU A 123 5.97 6.60 -5.09
C LEU A 123 5.07 6.93 -6.30
N ARG A 124 4.40 8.08 -6.30
CA ARG A 124 3.53 8.53 -7.40
C ARG A 124 4.35 9.04 -8.59
N ASP A 125 5.38 9.84 -8.33
CA ASP A 125 6.08 10.62 -9.36
C ASP A 125 7.36 9.93 -9.85
N GLU A 126 8.02 9.14 -8.99
CA GLU A 126 9.31 8.49 -9.24
C GLU A 126 9.25 6.97 -9.00
N GLY A 127 8.05 6.42 -8.79
CA GLY A 127 7.82 5.01 -8.47
C GLY A 127 8.29 4.03 -9.54
N GLU A 128 8.34 4.46 -10.81
CA GLU A 128 8.73 3.62 -11.94
C GLU A 128 10.11 2.98 -11.74
N GLU A 129 11.08 3.77 -11.24
CA GLU A 129 12.47 3.34 -11.09
C GLU A 129 12.65 2.22 -10.07
N ILE A 130 11.72 2.10 -9.14
CA ILE A 130 11.74 1.12 -8.05
C ILE A 130 10.62 0.08 -8.18
N GLY A 131 9.96 -0.01 -9.33
CA GLY A 131 8.93 -1.01 -9.61
C GLY A 131 7.55 -0.72 -9.02
N CYS A 132 7.29 0.50 -8.53
CA CYS A 132 5.94 0.92 -8.16
C CYS A 132 5.17 1.36 -9.41
N ILE A 133 4.13 0.61 -9.77
CA ILE A 133 3.31 0.81 -10.96
C ILE A 133 2.31 1.95 -10.77
N SER A 134 1.67 1.96 -9.62
CA SER A 134 0.66 2.95 -9.27
C SER A 134 0.71 3.20 -7.78
N ASN A 135 0.67 4.47 -7.39
CA ASN A 135 0.53 4.86 -6.00
C ASN A 135 -0.59 5.88 -5.85
N ARG A 136 -1.46 5.66 -4.86
CA ARG A 136 -2.56 6.55 -4.52
C ARG A 136 -2.53 6.81 -3.03
N PHE A 137 -2.40 8.07 -2.65
CA PHE A 137 -2.62 8.48 -1.26
C PHE A 137 -4.03 9.05 -1.15
N MET A 138 -4.88 8.31 -0.45
CA MET A 138 -6.32 8.51 -0.45
C MET A 138 -6.77 9.02 0.91
N GLU A 139 -7.64 10.02 0.90
CA GLU A 139 -8.42 10.44 2.07
C GLU A 139 -9.74 9.69 2.08
N CYS A 140 -10.11 9.10 3.22
CA CYS A 140 -11.43 8.49 3.37
C CYS A 140 -12.50 9.58 3.47
N MET A 141 -13.66 9.34 2.87
CA MET A 141 -14.78 10.29 2.86
C MET A 141 -16.05 9.64 3.40
N HIS A 142 -16.91 10.44 4.03
CA HIS A 142 -18.25 9.99 4.39
C HIS A 142 -19.13 9.90 3.14
N LYS A 143 -19.79 8.75 2.95
CA LYS A 143 -20.67 8.50 1.80
C LYS A 143 -21.81 9.52 1.66
N THR A 144 -22.36 9.97 2.79
CA THR A 144 -23.53 10.86 2.84
C THR A 144 -23.18 12.31 3.13
N SER A 145 -21.91 12.60 3.44
CA SER A 145 -21.43 13.93 3.83
C SER A 145 -20.01 14.14 3.29
N PRO A 146 -19.82 14.12 1.95
CA PRO A 146 -18.49 14.21 1.34
C PRO A 146 -17.74 15.50 1.66
N GLU A 147 -18.45 16.55 2.07
CA GLU A 147 -17.88 17.81 2.57
C GLU A 147 -17.21 17.69 3.96
N GLN A 148 -17.47 16.59 4.67
CA GLN A 148 -16.84 16.28 5.95
C GLN A 148 -15.66 15.34 5.71
N ASN A 149 -14.46 15.85 5.98
CA ASN A 149 -13.26 15.03 5.94
C ASN A 149 -13.33 14.00 7.06
N THR A 150 -13.02 12.75 6.74
CA THR A 150 -12.70 11.80 7.79
C THR A 150 -11.28 12.05 8.29
N GLU A 151 -10.94 11.40 9.38
CA GLU A 151 -9.63 11.51 10.02
C GLU A 151 -8.78 10.28 9.72
N ARG A 152 -8.88 9.84 8.45
CA ARG A 152 -8.34 8.58 7.96
C ARG A 152 -7.78 8.74 6.56
N THR A 153 -6.56 8.24 6.37
CA THR A 153 -5.89 8.14 5.08
C THR A 153 -5.39 6.72 4.83
N PHE A 154 -5.15 6.38 3.58
CA PHE A 154 -4.36 5.20 3.24
C PHE A 154 -3.57 5.39 1.95
N GLY A 155 -2.36 4.83 1.92
CA GLY A 155 -1.64 4.56 0.69
C GLY A 155 -2.16 3.26 0.08
N LEU A 156 -2.43 3.28 -1.23
CA LEU A 156 -2.70 2.10 -2.04
C LEU A 156 -1.68 2.07 -3.18
N SER A 157 -0.80 1.08 -3.13
CA SER A 157 0.35 1.00 -4.04
C SER A 157 0.43 -0.37 -4.68
N TYR A 158 0.73 -0.40 -5.99
CA TYR A 158 0.93 -1.60 -6.78
C TYR A 158 2.40 -1.70 -7.13
N PHE A 159 3.03 -2.80 -6.77
CA PHE A 159 4.44 -3.10 -7.04
C PHE A 159 4.54 -4.32 -7.94
N ASP A 160 5.48 -4.27 -8.87
CA ASP A 160 5.72 -5.32 -9.86
C ASP A 160 6.27 -6.63 -9.26
N ASP A 161 6.90 -6.53 -8.10
CA ASP A 161 7.43 -7.63 -7.31
C ASP A 161 7.33 -7.28 -5.81
N LEU A 162 7.09 -8.28 -4.95
CA LEU A 162 7.17 -8.10 -3.50
C LEU A 162 8.53 -7.56 -3.06
N LYS A 163 9.61 -7.98 -3.74
CA LYS A 163 10.97 -7.48 -3.53
C LYS A 163 11.10 -5.99 -3.82
N SER A 164 10.33 -5.43 -4.75
CA SER A 164 10.31 -4.00 -5.05
C SER A 164 9.73 -3.20 -3.87
N LEU A 165 8.62 -3.67 -3.30
CA LEU A 165 8.03 -3.13 -2.07
C LEU A 165 9.00 -3.27 -0.87
N GLU A 166 9.62 -4.43 -0.69
CA GLU A 166 10.64 -4.65 0.36
C GLU A 166 11.87 -3.75 0.15
N GLY A 167 12.29 -3.57 -1.10
CA GLY A 167 13.41 -2.72 -1.48
C GLY A 167 13.18 -1.27 -1.10
N TRP A 168 12.00 -0.73 -1.45
CA TRP A 168 11.59 0.62 -1.07
C TRP A 168 11.50 0.78 0.44
N SER A 169 10.77 -0.12 1.12
CA SER A 169 10.55 -0.01 2.56
C SER A 169 11.84 -0.13 3.38
N LYS A 170 12.75 -1.03 2.99
CA LYS A 170 14.00 -1.28 3.73
C LYS A 170 15.12 -0.27 3.44
N HIS A 171 15.19 0.28 2.23
CA HIS A 171 16.38 1.04 1.81
C HIS A 171 16.09 2.46 1.33
N HIS A 172 14.87 2.76 0.87
CA HIS A 172 14.59 4.07 0.32
C HIS A 172 14.45 5.12 1.42
N LYS A 173 15.11 6.26 1.24
CA LYS A 173 15.13 7.34 2.23
C LYS A 173 13.74 7.77 2.66
N THR A 174 12.77 7.83 1.74
CA THR A 174 11.42 8.28 2.07
C THR A 174 10.72 7.35 3.07
N HIS A 175 10.83 6.03 2.93
CA HIS A 175 10.26 5.12 3.92
C HIS A 175 11.09 5.07 5.21
N LEU A 176 12.42 5.12 5.12
CA LEU A 176 13.28 5.20 6.31
C LEU A 176 13.00 6.44 7.16
N ASP A 177 12.69 7.57 6.52
CA ASP A 177 12.28 8.79 7.21
C ASP A 177 10.91 8.59 7.91
N ILE A 178 9.93 7.95 7.25
CA ILE A 178 8.62 7.60 7.86
C ILE A 178 8.83 6.72 9.09
N PHE A 179 9.57 5.62 8.93
CA PHE A 179 9.82 4.65 10.00
C PHE A 179 10.59 5.29 11.17
N GLY A 180 11.65 6.03 10.88
CA GLY A 180 12.43 6.75 11.89
C GLY A 180 11.61 7.79 12.65
N ARG A 181 10.70 8.50 11.97
CA ARG A 181 9.79 9.45 12.60
C ARG A 181 8.73 8.75 13.45
N PHE A 182 8.22 7.61 13.02
CA PHE A 182 7.32 6.80 13.84
C PHE A 182 8.00 6.32 15.14
N LEU A 183 9.27 5.89 15.08
CA LEU A 183 10.00 5.50 16.29
C LEU A 183 10.17 6.67 17.27
N GLN A 184 10.49 7.87 16.77
CA GLN A 184 10.55 9.09 17.60
C GLN A 184 9.19 9.40 18.22
N TYR A 185 8.13 9.38 17.41
CA TYR A 185 6.75 9.60 17.84
C TYR A 185 6.31 8.63 18.95
N ALA A 186 6.56 7.33 18.78
CA ALA A 186 6.24 6.31 19.78
C ALA A 186 7.05 6.49 21.07
N SER A 187 8.32 6.85 20.97
CA SER A 187 9.17 7.14 22.13
C SER A 187 8.70 8.36 22.92
N GLU A 188 8.31 9.44 22.24
CA GLU A 188 7.80 10.66 22.88
C GLU A 188 6.48 10.44 23.62
N LEU A 189 5.63 9.55 23.11
CA LEU A 189 4.36 9.16 23.73
C LEU A 189 4.53 8.04 24.77
N GLN A 190 5.76 7.65 25.11
CA GLN A 190 6.06 6.56 26.05
C GLN A 190 5.30 5.27 25.71
N SER A 191 5.21 4.96 24.41
CA SER A 191 4.45 3.83 23.87
C SER A 191 2.93 3.87 24.11
N ASN A 192 2.38 4.95 24.64
CA ASN A 192 0.94 5.19 24.74
C ASN A 192 0.43 5.88 23.48
N VAL A 193 0.39 5.12 22.38
CA VAL A 193 0.01 5.57 21.04
C VAL A 193 -1.46 5.20 20.81
N SER A 194 -2.30 6.19 20.55
CA SER A 194 -3.72 5.98 20.19
C SER A 194 -4.00 6.12 18.70
N LEU A 195 -3.03 6.64 17.93
CA LEU A 195 -3.00 6.54 16.48
C LEU A 195 -3.08 5.07 16.04
N ARG A 196 -4.07 4.74 15.21
CA ARG A 196 -4.21 3.41 14.65
C ARG A 196 -3.52 3.35 13.29
N LEU A 197 -2.63 2.38 13.15
CA LEU A 197 -1.91 2.08 11.93
C LEU A 197 -2.20 0.64 11.53
N PHE A 198 -2.34 0.40 10.24
CA PHE A 198 -2.44 -0.96 9.73
C PHE A 198 -1.85 -1.04 8.33
N HIS A 199 -1.55 -2.25 7.92
CA HIS A 199 -1.46 -2.54 6.50
C HIS A 199 -1.99 -3.93 6.19
N GLU A 200 -2.37 -4.08 4.94
CA GLU A 200 -2.70 -5.36 4.31
C GLU A 200 -1.95 -5.46 2.99
N VAL A 201 -1.29 -6.60 2.77
CA VAL A 201 -0.50 -6.86 1.56
C VAL A 201 -1.00 -8.14 0.93
N MET A 202 -1.26 -8.08 -0.38
CA MET A 202 -1.59 -9.23 -1.21
C MET A 202 -0.54 -9.42 -2.30
N VAL A 203 -0.23 -10.67 -2.63
CA VAL A 203 0.66 -11.03 -3.74
C VAL A 203 -0.10 -11.92 -4.71
N LEU A 204 -0.41 -11.42 -5.89
CA LEU A 204 -1.48 -11.97 -6.72
C LEU A 204 -0.94 -12.73 -7.92
N GLU A 205 -1.50 -13.91 -8.21
CA GLU A 205 -1.33 -14.58 -9.51
C GLU A 205 -2.13 -13.85 -10.60
N PRO A 206 -1.82 -14.02 -11.89
CA PRO A 206 -2.50 -13.32 -12.98
C PRO A 206 -4.02 -13.50 -12.95
N GLU A 207 -4.47 -14.71 -12.61
CA GLU A 207 -5.89 -15.07 -12.56
C GLU A 207 -6.59 -14.49 -11.35
N GLN A 208 -5.88 -13.92 -10.35
CA GLN A 208 -6.42 -13.30 -9.15
C GLN A 208 -6.68 -11.79 -9.31
N GLN A 209 -6.56 -11.29 -10.54
CA GLN A 209 -6.59 -9.87 -10.88
C GLN A 209 -7.59 -9.63 -12.01
N PHE A 210 -8.36 -8.55 -11.89
CA PHE A 210 -9.17 -8.04 -12.98
C PHE A 210 -9.01 -6.52 -13.09
N PHE A 211 -8.56 -6.07 -14.26
CA PHE A 211 -8.34 -4.65 -14.53
C PHE A 211 -9.08 -4.22 -15.79
N GLU A 212 -10.01 -3.28 -15.63
CA GLU A 212 -10.73 -2.66 -16.74
C GLU A 212 -10.78 -1.15 -16.59
N TYR A 213 -10.47 -0.42 -17.67
CA TYR A 213 -10.46 1.03 -17.71
C TYR A 213 -11.33 1.52 -18.85
N ILE A 214 -12.16 2.54 -18.61
CA ILE A 214 -13.06 3.10 -19.62
C ILE A 214 -12.83 4.60 -19.64
N GLY A 215 -12.27 5.11 -20.74
CA GLY A 215 -12.01 6.53 -20.92
C GLY A 215 -10.99 7.13 -19.95
N CYS A 216 -10.07 6.32 -19.43
CA CYS A 216 -9.04 6.76 -18.48
C CYS A 216 -7.80 7.29 -19.20
N HIS A 217 -6.97 8.09 -18.51
CA HIS A 217 -5.62 8.45 -18.96
C HIS A 217 -4.70 7.23 -18.93
N ASP A 218 -3.71 7.19 -19.80
CA ASP A 218 -2.76 6.07 -19.97
C ASP A 218 -1.80 5.83 -18.77
N THR A 219 -1.86 6.69 -17.75
CA THR A 219 -1.14 6.58 -16.48
C THR A 219 -2.05 6.13 -15.32
N THR A 220 -3.31 5.83 -15.61
CA THR A 220 -4.29 5.45 -14.57
C THR A 220 -4.08 4.00 -14.15
N GLY A 221 -3.67 3.79 -12.88
CA GLY A 221 -3.57 2.44 -12.31
C GLY A 221 -2.63 1.55 -13.12
N MET A 222 -3.11 0.36 -13.48
CA MET A 222 -2.34 -0.61 -14.26
C MET A 222 -2.19 -0.24 -15.75
N LEU A 223 -2.91 0.77 -16.27
CA LEU A 223 -2.59 1.32 -17.59
C LEU A 223 -1.16 1.86 -17.65
N ALA A 224 -0.58 2.27 -16.51
CA ALA A 224 0.81 2.67 -16.44
C ALA A 224 1.79 1.55 -16.84
N SER A 225 1.42 0.27 -16.65
CA SER A 225 2.28 -0.91 -16.85
C SER A 225 2.21 -1.56 -18.24
N VAL A 226 1.38 -1.01 -19.13
CA VAL A 226 1.21 -1.43 -20.54
C VAL A 226 1.80 -0.43 -21.51
#